data_AF-A0A7V2W9D2-F1
#
_entry.id   AF-A0A7V2W9D2-F1
#
_cell.length_a   1.000
_cell.length_b   1.000
_cell.length_c   1.000
_cell.angle_alpha   90.00
_cell.angle_beta   90.00
_cell.angle_gamma   90.00
#
_symmetry.space_group_name_H-M   'P 1'
#
loop_
_entity.id
_entity.type
_entity.pdbx_description
1 polymer ?
#
loop_
_entity_poly.entity_id
_entity_poly.type
_entity_poly.pdbx_seq_one_letter_code
_entity_poly.pdbx_strand_id
1 'polypeptide(L)'
;MSQPIEAPPQRGAKALRTPAQIEASRRNGARSRGPRTAEGKARSAANSRRHGLCSSRLMLRGEEERRAFAALLADLEARLAPVGEAERHLVEELAVVSWHQRMLRTVESRALEALAGGEPAPGLPSLATLCRYRA
;
A
#
# COMPACT_ATOMS: atom_id res chain seq x y z
N MET A 1 -44.93 14.24 -9.22
CA MET A 1 -43.87 14.83 -10.06
C MET A 1 -42.52 14.50 -9.44
N SER A 2 -41.96 13.33 -9.75
CA SER A 2 -40.63 12.93 -9.26
C SER A 2 -39.58 13.47 -10.21
N GLN A 3 -38.73 14.38 -9.73
CA GLN A 3 -37.58 14.83 -10.52
C GLN A 3 -36.58 13.67 -10.64
N PRO A 4 -35.96 13.46 -11.82
CA PRO A 4 -34.96 12.42 -11.98
C PRO A 4 -33.71 12.79 -11.19
N ILE A 5 -33.18 11.82 -10.44
CA ILE A 5 -31.88 11.93 -9.76
C ILE A 5 -30.80 12.02 -10.84
N GLU A 6 -30.16 13.17 -10.95
CA GLU A 6 -29.05 13.39 -11.88
C GLU A 6 -27.90 12.45 -11.52
N ALA A 7 -27.49 11.61 -12.48
CA ALA A 7 -26.44 10.64 -12.27
C ALA A 7 -25.11 11.34 -11.91
N PRO A 8 -24.33 10.79 -10.96
CA PRO A 8 -23.06 11.40 -10.57
C PRO A 8 -22.13 11.51 -11.79
N PRO A 9 -21.31 12.58 -11.89
CA PRO A 9 -20.47 12.82 -13.05
C PRO A 9 -19.51 11.65 -13.27
N GLN A 10 -19.66 11.01 -14.44
CA GLN A 10 -18.79 9.94 -14.90
C GLN A 10 -17.35 10.43 -14.85
N ARG A 11 -16.47 9.75 -14.09
CA ARG A 11 -15.03 10.02 -14.08
C ARG A 11 -14.51 9.81 -15.51
N GLY A 12 -14.33 10.92 -16.23
CA GLY A 12 -13.94 10.92 -17.63
C GLY A 12 -12.67 10.12 -17.86
N ALA A 13 -12.65 9.39 -18.98
CA ALA A 13 -11.45 8.80 -19.56
C ALA A 13 -10.29 9.80 -19.44
N LYS A 14 -9.11 9.33 -19.01
CA LYS A 14 -7.90 10.13 -18.79
C LYS A 14 -7.73 11.11 -19.96
N ALA A 15 -8.10 12.37 -19.76
CA ALA A 15 -8.08 13.37 -20.82
C ALA A 15 -6.65 13.46 -21.37
N LEU A 16 -6.53 13.50 -22.70
CA LEU A 16 -5.25 13.73 -23.36
C LEU A 16 -4.64 15.01 -22.78
N ARG A 17 -3.37 14.94 -22.36
CA ARG A 17 -2.69 16.07 -21.74
C ARG A 17 -2.71 17.25 -22.68
N THR A 18 -3.07 18.42 -22.17
CA THR A 18 -3.02 19.64 -22.99
C THR A 18 -1.57 19.97 -23.37
N PRO A 19 -1.33 20.70 -24.46
CA PRO A 19 0.02 21.14 -24.84
C PRO A 19 0.73 21.88 -23.70
N ALA A 20 -0.01 22.68 -22.93
CA ALA A 20 0.50 23.36 -21.74
C ALA A 20 0.97 22.39 -20.63
N GLN A 21 0.21 21.31 -20.39
CA GLN A 21 0.60 20.27 -19.43
C GLN A 21 1.82 19.47 -19.89
N ILE A 22 1.95 19.21 -21.20
CA ILE A 22 3.12 18.54 -21.78
C ILE A 22 4.37 19.41 -21.60
N GLU A 23 4.30 20.70 -21.95
CA GLU A 23 5.45 21.60 -21.82
C GLU A 23 5.83 21.85 -20.35
N ALA A 24 4.84 21.93 -19.45
CA ALA A 24 5.09 21.97 -18.02
C ALA A 24 5.79 20.70 -17.52
N SER A 25 5.35 19.51 -17.95
CA SER A 25 5.98 18.23 -17.61
C SER A 25 7.42 18.15 -18.15
N ARG A 26 7.69 18.67 -19.35
CA ARG A 26 9.02 18.71 -19.95
C ARG A 26 9.96 19.62 -19.15
N ARG A 27 9.51 20.83 -18.81
CA ARG A 27 10.28 21.78 -17.97
C ARG A 27 10.51 21.24 -16.55
N ASN A 28 9.49 20.62 -15.96
CA ASN A 28 9.61 20.02 -14.63
C ASN A 28 10.56 18.83 -14.64
N GLY A 29 10.49 17.96 -15.65
CA GLY A 29 11.44 16.86 -15.83
C GLY A 29 12.88 17.32 -16.05
N ALA A 30 13.09 18.41 -16.81
CA ALA A 30 14.42 18.99 -17.00
C ALA A 30 15.02 19.56 -15.70
N ARG A 31 14.18 20.06 -14.79
CA ARG A 31 14.58 20.54 -13.45
C ARG A 31 14.72 19.42 -12.42
N SER A 32 13.85 18.42 -12.50
CA SER A 32 13.80 17.25 -11.63
C SER A 32 14.68 16.14 -12.18
N ARG A 33 15.96 16.14 -11.82
CA ARG A 33 16.89 15.05 -12.16
C ARG A 33 16.71 13.78 -11.31
N GLY A 34 15.59 13.67 -10.60
CA GLY A 34 15.36 12.67 -9.56
C GLY A 34 16.36 12.82 -8.39
N PRO A 35 16.22 12.01 -7.34
CA PRO A 35 17.19 11.99 -6.25
C PRO A 35 18.55 11.44 -6.72
N ARG A 36 19.57 12.31 -6.77
CA ARG A 36 20.94 11.93 -7.18
C ARG A 36 21.85 11.54 -6.01
N THR A 37 21.51 11.96 -4.78
CA THR A 37 22.28 11.67 -3.56
C THR A 37 21.75 10.43 -2.84
N ALA A 38 22.59 9.76 -2.05
CA ALA A 38 22.18 8.63 -1.23
C ALA A 38 21.02 8.98 -0.29
N GLU A 39 21.08 10.14 0.36
CA GLU A 39 20.00 10.66 1.22
C GLU A 39 18.71 10.98 0.44
N GLY A 40 18.84 11.58 -0.75
CA GLY A 40 17.69 11.86 -1.61
C GLY A 40 17.00 10.57 -2.06
N LYS A 41 17.79 9.53 -2.39
CA LYS A 41 17.28 8.21 -2.76
C LYS A 41 16.60 7.54 -1.56
N ALA A 42 17.19 7.63 -0.37
CA ALA A 42 16.60 7.12 0.86
C ALA A 42 15.26 7.79 1.20
N ARG A 43 15.15 9.11 1.04
CA ARG A 43 13.88 9.85 1.19
C ARG A 43 12.84 9.42 0.15
N SER A 44 13.23 9.32 -1.12
CA SER A 44 12.32 8.85 -2.17
C SER A 44 11.86 7.40 -1.96
N ALA A 45 12.73 6.53 -1.44
CA ALA A 45 12.40 5.16 -1.08
C ALA A 45 11.51 5.07 0.18
N ALA A 46 11.54 6.08 1.05
CA ALA A 46 10.66 6.16 2.21
C ALA A 46 9.21 6.54 1.84
N ASN A 47 8.95 7.08 0.64
CA ASN A 47 7.60 7.45 0.22
C ASN A 47 6.63 6.26 0.15
N SER A 48 7.13 5.03 -0.08
CA SER A 48 6.32 3.81 -0.04
C SER A 48 5.97 3.34 1.38
N ARG A 49 6.64 3.89 2.41
CA ARG A 49 6.47 3.52 3.82
C ARG A 49 5.29 4.22 4.51
N ARG A 50 4.63 5.18 3.84
CA ARG A 50 3.55 6.00 4.42
C ARG A 50 2.40 5.15 4.98
N HIS A 51 2.09 4.02 4.34
CA HIS A 51 1.05 3.09 4.77
C HIS A 51 1.55 1.65 5.00
N GLY A 52 2.85 1.39 4.81
CA GLY A 52 3.45 0.05 4.97
C GLY A 52 3.06 -0.99 3.90
N LEU A 53 1.98 -0.77 3.14
CA LEU A 53 1.41 -1.73 2.17
C LEU A 53 2.35 -2.24 1.06
N CYS A 54 3.50 -1.60 0.81
CA CYS A 54 4.52 -2.06 -0.17
C CYS A 54 5.93 -2.15 0.41
N SER A 55 6.07 -2.20 1.73
CA SER A 55 7.39 -2.32 2.34
C SER A 55 7.90 -3.74 2.17
N SER A 56 9.06 -3.93 1.53
CA SER A 56 9.80 -5.20 1.59
C SER A 56 10.34 -5.49 2.99
N ARG A 57 10.37 -4.48 3.86
CA ARG A 57 10.66 -4.62 5.29
C ARG A 57 9.36 -4.82 6.07
N LEU A 58 9.29 -5.92 6.79
CA LEU A 58 8.26 -6.19 7.77
C LEU A 58 8.20 -5.04 8.80
N MET A 59 7.15 -4.22 8.73
CA MET A 59 6.95 -3.08 9.63
C MET A 59 6.17 -3.55 10.86
N LEU A 60 6.88 -4.05 11.86
CA LEU A 60 6.29 -4.49 13.13
C LEU A 60 6.30 -3.34 14.13
N ARG A 61 5.11 -2.96 14.61
CA ARG A 61 4.89 -1.86 15.55
C ARG A 61 4.86 -2.40 16.97
N GLY A 62 5.90 -2.09 17.74
CA GLY A 62 5.97 -2.49 19.13
C GLY A 62 6.17 -3.99 19.34
N GLU A 63 6.10 -4.40 20.61
CA GLU A 63 6.48 -5.76 21.02
C GLU A 63 5.41 -6.81 20.75
N GLU A 64 4.15 -6.40 20.78
CA GLU A 64 3.03 -7.29 20.52
C GLU A 64 3.01 -7.80 19.08
N GLU A 65 3.18 -6.90 18.10
CA GLU A 65 3.24 -7.30 16.68
C GLU A 65 4.46 -8.18 16.40
N ARG A 66 5.60 -7.92 17.05
CA ARG A 66 6.78 -8.81 16.97
C ARG A 66 6.48 -10.21 17.46
N ARG A 67 5.84 -10.33 18.62
CA ARG A 67 5.46 -11.64 19.18
C ARG A 67 4.45 -12.37 18.29
N ALA A 68 3.47 -11.64 17.75
CA ALA A 68 2.46 -12.20 16.87
C ALA A 68 3.05 -12.68 15.53
N PHE A 69 3.99 -11.94 14.96
CA PHE A 69 4.70 -12.39 13.76
C PHE A 69 5.59 -13.60 14.03
N ALA A 70 6.35 -13.61 15.13
CA ALA A 70 7.18 -14.76 15.51
C ALA A 70 6.33 -16.03 15.70
N ALA A 71 5.14 -15.91 16.31
CA ALA A 71 4.21 -17.02 16.45
C ALA A 71 3.68 -17.52 15.10
N LEU A 72 3.39 -16.62 14.15
CA LEU A 72 2.98 -16.98 12.80
C LEU A 72 4.10 -17.74 12.06
N LEU A 73 5.33 -17.25 12.12
CA LEU A 73 6.47 -17.90 11.48
C LEU A 73 6.69 -19.30 12.08
N ALA A 74 6.68 -19.43 13.41
CA ALA A 74 6.85 -20.72 14.08
C ALA A 74 5.75 -21.74 13.72
N ASP A 75 4.48 -21.30 13.60
CA ASP A 75 3.39 -22.16 13.16
C ASP A 75 3.58 -22.63 11.70
N LEU A 76 4.03 -21.73 10.81
CA LEU A 76 4.33 -22.08 9.41
C LEU A 76 5.51 -23.04 9.29
N GLU A 77 6.59 -22.82 10.04
CA GLU A 77 7.74 -23.73 10.10
C GLU A 77 7.35 -25.11 10.61
N ALA A 78 6.53 -25.18 11.67
CA ALA A 78 6.06 -26.45 12.23
C ALA A 78 5.17 -27.24 11.24
N ARG A 79 4.31 -26.55 10.48
CA ARG A 79 3.41 -27.19 9.51
C ARG A 79 4.11 -27.61 8.23
N LEU A 80 5.04 -26.80 7.74
CA LEU A 80 5.68 -27.01 6.45
C LEU A 80 6.99 -27.80 6.56
N ALA A 81 7.57 -27.89 7.76
CA ALA A 81 8.75 -28.68 8.10
C ALA A 81 9.90 -28.52 7.07
N PRO A 82 10.40 -27.30 6.84
CA PRO A 82 11.43 -27.05 5.83
C PRO A 82 12.75 -27.76 6.20
N VAL A 83 13.29 -28.52 5.25
CA VAL A 83 14.50 -29.33 5.43
C VAL A 83 15.75 -28.52 5.07
N GLY A 84 15.65 -27.66 4.05
CA GLY A 84 16.77 -26.88 3.50
C GLY A 84 16.66 -25.36 3.70
N GLU A 85 17.77 -24.64 3.45
CA GLU A 85 17.79 -23.17 3.54
C GLU A 85 16.83 -22.51 2.54
N ALA A 86 16.73 -23.05 1.32
CA ALA A 86 15.81 -22.54 0.32
C ALA A 86 14.35 -22.64 0.78
N GLU A 87 13.98 -23.76 1.41
CA GLU A 87 12.63 -23.96 1.94
C GLU A 87 12.36 -23.06 3.14
N ARG A 88 13.34 -22.90 4.05
CA ARG A 88 13.24 -21.94 5.16
C ARG A 88 13.02 -20.52 4.67
N HIS A 89 13.78 -20.09 3.66
CA HIS A 89 13.60 -18.79 3.04
C HIS A 89 12.19 -18.62 2.45
N LEU A 90 11.65 -19.64 1.78
CA LEU A 90 10.28 -19.60 1.26
C LEU A 90 9.22 -19.54 2.37
N VAL A 91 9.45 -20.22 3.49
CA VAL A 91 8.56 -20.15 4.66
C VAL A 91 8.59 -18.76 5.29
N GLU A 92 9.77 -18.14 5.41
CA GLU A 92 9.92 -16.77 5.88
C GLU A 92 9.19 -15.77 4.96
N GLU A 93 9.38 -15.88 3.65
CA GLU A 93 8.68 -15.03 2.67
C GLU A 93 7.16 -15.21 2.75
N LEU A 94 6.69 -16.45 2.91
CA LEU A 94 5.27 -16.74 3.11
C LEU A 94 4.73 -16.07 4.39
N ALA A 95 5.50 -16.09 5.48
CA ALA A 95 5.11 -15.41 6.72
C ALA A 95 5.01 -13.90 6.52
N VAL A 96 5.98 -13.28 5.82
CA VAL A 96 5.99 -11.85 5.49
C VAL A 96 4.76 -11.47 4.67
N VAL A 97 4.48 -12.21 3.59
CA VAL A 97 3.32 -11.95 2.72
C VAL A 97 2.02 -12.12 3.50
N SER A 98 1.90 -13.19 4.27
CA SER A 98 0.72 -13.47 5.10
C SER A 98 0.45 -12.35 6.12
N TRP A 99 1.52 -11.82 6.73
CA TRP A 99 1.44 -10.68 7.65
C TRP A 99 0.94 -9.42 6.94
N HIS A 100 1.53 -9.07 5.80
CA HIS A 100 1.10 -7.89 5.02
C HIS A 100 -0.35 -7.99 4.58
N GLN A 101 -0.81 -9.17 4.16
CA GLN A 101 -2.22 -9.38 3.81
C GLN A 101 -3.16 -9.17 5.02
N ARG A 102 -2.76 -9.62 6.22
CA ARG A 102 -3.53 -9.37 7.45
C ARG A 102 -3.63 -7.87 7.76
N MET A 103 -2.52 -7.15 7.61
CA MET A 103 -2.50 -5.71 7.82
C MET A 103 -3.36 -4.97 6.80
N LEU A 104 -3.28 -5.35 5.52
CA LEU A 104 -4.11 -4.77 4.45
C LEU A 104 -5.59 -4.98 4.74
N ARG A 105 -6.02 -6.19 5.12
CA ARG A 105 -7.41 -6.47 5.51
C ARG A 105 -7.87 -5.60 6.68
N THR A 106 -7.00 -5.40 7.68
CA THR A 106 -7.31 -4.55 8.84
C THR A 106 -7.52 -3.09 8.43
N VAL A 107 -6.66 -2.56 7.56
CA VAL A 107 -6.78 -1.19 7.03
C VAL A 107 -8.02 -1.07 6.14
N GLU A 108 -8.31 -2.08 5.32
CA GLU A 108 -9.49 -2.13 4.46
C GLU A 108 -10.79 -2.09 5.28
N SER A 109 -10.92 -2.94 6.30
CA SER A 109 -12.07 -2.93 7.21
C SER A 109 -12.27 -1.57 7.87
N ARG A 110 -11.21 -0.97 8.44
CA ARG A 110 -11.30 0.35 9.07
C ARG A 110 -11.69 1.45 8.09
N ALA A 111 -11.18 1.39 6.86
CA ALA A 111 -11.52 2.36 5.83
C ALA A 111 -13.00 2.23 5.37
N LEU A 112 -13.49 0.99 5.24
CA LEU A 112 -14.89 0.72 4.89
C LEU A 112 -15.85 1.15 6.02
N GLU A 113 -15.51 0.86 7.28
CA GLU A 113 -16.29 1.30 8.45
C GLU A 113 -16.36 2.82 8.54
N ALA A 114 -15.23 3.51 8.36
CA ALA A 114 -15.19 4.98 8.35
C ALA A 114 -16.07 5.57 7.23
N LEU A 115 -15.97 5.02 6.02
CA LEU A 115 -16.81 5.43 4.89
C LEU A 115 -18.30 5.17 5.13
N ALA A 116 -18.65 4.02 5.72
CA ALA A 116 -20.02 3.68 6.08
C ALA A 116 -20.59 4.62 7.17
N GLY A 117 -19.72 5.11 8.07
CA GLY A 117 -20.06 6.09 9.09
C GLY A 117 -20.12 7.54 8.60
N GLY A 118 -19.83 7.82 7.32
CA GLY A 118 -19.82 9.17 6.76
C GLY A 118 -18.62 10.04 7.18
N GLU A 119 -17.67 9.47 7.91
CA GLU A 119 -16.51 10.17 8.46
C GLU A 119 -15.26 9.87 7.64
N PRO A 120 -14.57 10.86 7.04
CA PRO A 120 -13.27 10.62 6.44
C PRO A 120 -12.23 10.40 7.56
N ALA A 121 -11.97 9.13 7.92
CA ALA A 121 -10.98 8.79 8.93
C ALA A 121 -9.59 9.38 8.56
N PRO A 122 -9.06 10.33 9.36
CA PRO A 122 -7.78 10.97 9.09
C PRO A 122 -6.66 9.93 9.08
N GLY A 123 -5.82 9.95 8.04
CA GLY A 123 -4.65 9.07 7.94
C GLY A 123 -4.91 7.69 7.31
N LEU A 124 -6.15 7.35 6.94
CA LEU A 124 -6.42 6.15 6.15
C LEU A 124 -6.25 6.41 4.64
N PRO A 125 -5.73 5.43 3.87
CA PRO A 125 -5.71 5.50 2.41
C PRO A 125 -7.14 5.47 1.84
N SER A 126 -7.37 6.13 0.69
CA SER A 126 -8.67 6.10 0.02
C SER A 126 -9.04 4.69 -0.47
N LEU A 127 -10.35 4.41 -0.65
CA LEU A 127 -10.81 3.12 -1.18
C LEU A 127 -10.17 2.79 -2.54
N ALA A 128 -10.03 3.78 -3.42
CA ALA A 128 -9.32 3.62 -4.69
C ALA A 128 -7.83 3.26 -4.51
N THR A 129 -7.22 3.68 -3.41
CA THR A 129 -5.84 3.29 -3.05
C THR A 129 -5.80 1.86 -2.56
N LEU A 130 -6.76 1.44 -1.73
CA LEU A 130 -6.87 0.06 -1.26
C LEU A 130 -7.13 -0.93 -2.42
N CYS A 131 -8.03 -0.61 -3.34
CA CYS A 131 -8.32 -1.46 -4.50
C CYS A 131 -7.10 -1.71 -5.40
N ARG A 132 -6.15 -0.76 -5.47
CA ARG A 132 -4.90 -0.94 -6.23
C ARG A 132 -3.95 -1.96 -5.60
N TYR A 133 -4.11 -2.25 -4.32
CA TYR A 133 -3.28 -3.22 -3.59
C TYR A 133 -3.94 -4.59 -3.46
N ARG A 134 -5.11 -4.79 -4.09
CA ARG A 134 -5.86 -6.04 -4.10
C ARG A 134 -5.69 -6.85 -5.41
N ALA A 135 -5.20 -6.21 -6.47
CA ALA A 135 -4.90 -6.83 -7.77
C ALA A 135 -3.44 -7.28 -7.82
#